data_AF-A0A246GFA2-F1
#
_entry.id   AF-A0A246GFA2-F1
#
_cell.length_a   1.000
_cell.length_b   1.000
_cell.length_c   1.000
_cell.angle_alpha   90.00
_cell.angle_beta   90.00
_cell.angle_gamma   90.00
#
_symmetry.space_group_name_H-M   'P 1'
#
loop_
_entity.id
_entity.type
_entity.pdbx_description
1 polymer ?
#
loop_
_entity_poly.entity_id
_entity_poly.type
_entity_poly.pdbx_seq_one_letter_code
_entity_poly.pdbx_strand_id
1 'polypeptide(L)'
;MNTQDKINALYNKFSASVLETIVNMEFKRTYDIRELSSEEIEVIYKRFFPEKSTFDSQFKKEQDDELKRLKSVILKEAQFIGIYTPESWVTFNRLCSIKASLKRL
;
A
#
# COMPACT_ATOMS: atom_id res chain seq x y z
N MET A 1 1.22 -17.31 9.56
CA MET A 1 1.26 -16.53 10.80
C MET A 1 0.62 -17.35 11.91
N ASN A 2 1.27 -17.47 13.07
CA ASN A 2 0.69 -18.15 14.22
C ASN A 2 -0.45 -17.31 14.83
N THR A 3 -1.33 -17.92 15.62
CA THR A 3 -2.44 -17.24 16.32
C THR A 3 -1.93 -16.07 17.17
N GLN A 4 -0.81 -16.25 17.89
CA GLN A 4 -0.21 -15.18 18.69
C GLN A 4 0.28 -13.99 17.84
N ASP A 5 0.82 -14.26 16.65
CA ASP A 5 1.26 -13.19 15.75
C ASP A 5 0.07 -12.36 15.24
N LYS A 6 -1.09 -13.00 15.02
CA LYS A 6 -2.34 -12.34 14.58
C LYS A 6 -2.88 -11.44 15.68
N ILE A 7 -2.88 -11.92 16.91
CA ILE A 7 -3.25 -11.13 18.09
C ILE A 7 -2.33 -9.92 18.22
N ASN A 8 -1.01 -10.10 18.12
CA ASN A 8 -0.05 -9.00 18.21
C ASN A 8 -0.26 -7.97 17.09
N ALA A 9 -0.51 -8.42 15.86
CA ALA A 9 -0.81 -7.54 14.73
C ALA A 9 -2.10 -6.74 14.95
N LEU A 10 -3.14 -7.34 15.54
CA LEU A 10 -4.38 -6.66 15.89
C LEU A 10 -4.15 -5.59 16.97
N TYR A 11 -3.40 -5.91 18.03
CA TYR A 11 -3.02 -4.93 19.07
C TYR A 11 -2.09 -3.82 18.56
N ASN A 12 -1.30 -4.07 17.52
CA ASN A 12 -0.49 -3.02 16.88
C ASN A 12 -1.35 -2.05 16.06
N LYS A 13 -2.49 -2.51 15.53
CA LYS A 13 -3.37 -1.70 14.67
C LYS A 13 -4.45 -0.96 15.45
N PHE A 14 -4.93 -1.54 16.55
CA PHE A 14 -6.04 -1.02 17.35
C PHE A 14 -5.66 -0.96 18.83
N SER A 15 -6.20 0.01 19.58
CA SER A 15 -6.07 0.03 21.04
C SER A 15 -6.82 -1.16 21.67
N ALA A 16 -6.41 -1.56 22.88
CA ALA A 16 -7.05 -2.65 23.61
C ALA A 16 -8.57 -2.46 23.78
N SER A 17 -9.01 -1.25 24.13
CA SER A 17 -10.43 -0.89 24.27
C SER A 17 -11.25 -1.07 22.98
N VAL A 18 -10.64 -0.78 21.83
CA VAL A 18 -11.30 -0.94 20.52
C VAL A 18 -11.40 -2.41 20.17
N LEU A 19 -10.36 -3.21 20.45
CA LEU A 19 -10.41 -4.65 20.24
C LEU A 19 -11.46 -5.32 21.12
N GLU A 20 -11.54 -4.95 22.41
CA GLU A 20 -12.58 -5.46 23.31
C GLU A 20 -13.99 -5.18 22.79
N THR A 21 -14.19 -3.97 22.25
CA THR A 21 -15.45 -3.59 21.63
C THR A 21 -15.75 -4.43 20.39
N ILE A 22 -14.77 -4.64 19.51
CA ILE A 22 -14.90 -5.46 18.30
C ILE A 22 -15.23 -6.92 18.65
N VAL A 23 -14.51 -7.49 19.61
CA VAL A 23 -14.70 -8.87 20.07
C VAL A 23 -16.10 -9.05 20.65
N ASN A 24 -16.53 -8.11 21.50
CA ASN A 24 -17.88 -8.15 22.07
C ASN A 24 -18.97 -7.95 21.00
N MET A 25 -18.77 -7.07 20.02
CA MET A 25 -19.75 -6.85 18.94
C MET A 25 -19.91 -8.08 18.04
N GLU A 26 -18.83 -8.77 17.71
CA GLU A 26 -18.87 -9.95 16.81
C GLU A 26 -19.35 -11.21 17.54
N PHE A 27 -18.83 -11.50 18.74
CA PHE A 27 -19.06 -12.79 19.40
C PHE A 27 -20.03 -12.71 20.59
N LYS A 28 -20.27 -11.51 21.14
CA LYS A 28 -21.21 -11.24 22.26
C LYS A 28 -21.03 -12.12 23.50
N ARG A 29 -19.86 -12.77 23.64
CA ARG A 29 -19.54 -13.75 24.69
C ARG A 29 -18.42 -13.28 25.59
N THR A 30 -17.42 -12.63 25.03
CA THR A 30 -16.23 -12.15 25.74
C THR A 30 -15.82 -10.77 25.24
N TYR A 31 -14.96 -10.12 26.00
CA TYR A 31 -14.26 -8.90 25.64
C TYR A 31 -12.77 -9.19 25.36
N ASP A 32 -12.22 -10.31 25.82
CA ASP A 32 -10.81 -10.63 25.64
C ASP A 32 -10.60 -11.44 24.35
N ILE A 33 -9.75 -10.92 23.47
CA ILE A 33 -9.34 -11.60 22.24
C ILE A 33 -8.58 -12.91 22.52
N ARG A 34 -7.94 -13.05 23.69
CA ARG A 34 -7.18 -14.25 24.08
C ARG A 34 -8.07 -15.41 24.49
N GLU A 35 -9.34 -15.14 24.78
CA GLU A 35 -10.34 -16.17 25.09
C GLU A 35 -11.03 -16.73 23.83
N LEU A 36 -10.69 -16.17 22.66
CA LEU A 36 -11.18 -16.66 21.38
C LEU A 36 -10.39 -17.87 20.91
N SER A 37 -11.09 -18.76 20.20
CA SER A 37 -10.48 -19.86 19.45
C SER A 37 -9.61 -19.34 18.31
N SER A 38 -8.73 -20.21 17.79
CA SER A 38 -7.84 -19.84 16.68
C SER A 38 -8.64 -19.49 15.41
N GLU A 39 -9.79 -20.13 15.21
CA GLU A 39 -10.71 -19.89 14.11
C GLU A 39 -11.39 -18.52 14.23
N GLU A 40 -11.85 -18.14 15.42
CA GLU A 40 -12.47 -16.83 15.67
C GLU A 40 -11.46 -15.68 15.49
N ILE A 41 -10.23 -15.87 15.96
CA ILE A 41 -9.13 -14.92 15.75
C ILE A 41 -8.83 -14.76 14.26
N GLU A 42 -8.86 -15.85 13.51
CA GLU A 42 -8.65 -15.82 12.06
C GLU A 42 -9.73 -15.00 11.32
N VAL A 43 -10.99 -15.14 11.73
CA VAL A 43 -12.11 -14.38 11.16
C VAL A 43 -11.93 -12.88 11.39
N ILE A 44 -11.62 -12.46 12.61
CA ILE A 44 -11.33 -11.05 12.92
C ILE A 44 -10.14 -10.57 12.11
N TYR A 45 -9.04 -11.34 12.12
CA TYR A 45 -7.80 -10.96 11.47
C TYR A 45 -8.03 -10.72 9.97
N LYS A 46 -8.68 -11.64 9.25
CA LYS A 46 -8.97 -11.49 7.81
C LYS A 46 -9.84 -10.30 7.47
N ARG A 47 -10.77 -9.92 8.35
CA ARG A 47 -11.63 -8.74 8.13
C ARG A 47 -10.83 -7.43 8.16
N PHE A 48 -9.86 -7.32 9.06
CA PHE A 48 -9.07 -6.10 9.23
C PHE A 48 -7.73 -6.13 8.48
N PHE A 49 -7.27 -7.30 8.06
CA PHE A 49 -6.10 -7.52 7.23
C PHE A 49 -6.50 -8.35 6.00
N PRO A 50 -7.33 -7.79 5.10
CA PRO A 50 -7.70 -8.49 3.89
C PRO A 50 -6.43 -8.79 3.09
N GLU A 51 -6.32 -10.02 2.61
CA GLU A 51 -5.28 -10.36 1.65
C GLU A 51 -5.50 -9.52 0.40
N LYS A 52 -4.44 -8.89 -0.11
CA LYS A 52 -4.51 -8.19 -1.39
C LYS A 52 -4.94 -9.22 -2.43
N SER A 53 -6.01 -8.94 -3.15
CA SER A 53 -6.49 -9.90 -4.14
C SER A 53 -5.41 -10.11 -5.21
N THR A 54 -5.42 -11.28 -5.83
CA THR A 54 -4.59 -11.54 -7.01
C THR A 54 -4.82 -10.47 -8.08
N PHE A 55 -6.06 -10.01 -8.22
CA PHE A 55 -6.43 -8.89 -9.08
C PHE A 55 -5.72 -7.58 -8.70
N ASP A 56 -5.70 -7.19 -7.42
CA ASP A 56 -4.99 -5.97 -6.96
C ASP A 56 -3.50 -6.04 -7.27
N SER A 57 -2.90 -7.22 -7.12
CA SER A 57 -1.48 -7.43 -7.42
C SER A 57 -1.19 -7.33 -8.92
N GLN A 58 -2.07 -7.88 -9.76
CA GLN A 58 -1.94 -7.84 -11.21
C GLN A 58 -2.18 -6.43 -11.74
N PHE A 59 -3.23 -5.75 -11.27
CA PHE A 59 -3.53 -4.37 -11.63
C PHE A 59 -2.39 -3.43 -11.25
N LYS A 60 -1.81 -3.60 -10.07
CA LYS A 60 -0.62 -2.83 -9.67
C LYS A 60 0.57 -3.09 -10.60
N LYS A 61 0.81 -4.35 -10.99
CA LYS A 61 1.88 -4.70 -11.92
C LYS A 61 1.67 -4.04 -13.29
N GLU A 62 0.45 -4.06 -13.81
CA GLU A 62 0.10 -3.41 -15.08
C GLU A 62 0.34 -1.89 -15.02
N GLN A 63 -0.02 -1.24 -13.91
CA GLN A 63 0.29 0.18 -13.70
C GLN A 63 1.80 0.45 -13.65
N ASP A 64 2.56 -0.39 -12.94
CA ASP A 64 4.01 -0.24 -12.84
C ASP A 64 4.70 -0.41 -14.20
N ASP A 65 4.22 -1.35 -15.02
CA ASP A 65 4.75 -1.58 -16.36
C ASP A 65 4.36 -0.47 -17.34
N GLU A 66 3.14 0.06 -17.26
CA GLU A 66 2.74 1.23 -18.04
C GLU A 66 3.53 2.47 -17.63
N LEU A 67 3.77 2.68 -16.33
CA LEU A 67 4.59 3.78 -15.84
C LEU A 67 6.04 3.68 -16.36
N LYS A 68 6.62 2.47 -16.41
CA LYS A 68 7.95 2.26 -17.02
C LYS A 68 7.92 2.57 -18.51
N ARG A 69 6.89 2.13 -19.24
CA ARG A 69 6.74 2.39 -20.68
C ARG A 69 6.70 3.89 -20.94
N LEU A 70 5.85 4.63 -20.22
CA LEU A 70 5.73 6.09 -20.34
C LEU A 70 7.04 6.81 -20.00
N LYS A 71 7.72 6.40 -18.93
CA LYS A 71 9.06 6.94 -18.58
C LYS A 71 10.06 6.72 -19.72
N SER A 72 10.08 5.53 -20.31
CA SER A 72 10.98 5.22 -21.43
C SER A 72 10.71 6.12 -22.64
N VAL A 73 9.43 6.33 -22.99
CA VAL A 73 9.04 7.23 -24.09
C VAL A 73 9.52 8.65 -23.81
N ILE A 74 9.23 9.20 -22.61
CA ILE A 74 9.64 10.56 -22.25
C ILE A 74 11.15 10.72 -22.31
N LEU A 75 11.92 9.74 -21.82
CA LEU A 75 13.38 9.81 -21.84
C LEU A 75 13.95 9.73 -23.26
N LYS A 76 13.35 8.92 -24.15
CA LYS A 76 13.74 8.87 -25.57
C LYS A 76 13.53 10.21 -26.26
N GLU A 77 12.36 10.81 -26.08
CA GLU A 77 12.06 12.13 -26.64
C GLU A 77 12.98 13.20 -26.06
N ALA A 78 13.22 13.18 -24.74
CA ALA A 78 14.12 14.09 -24.05
C ALA A 78 15.58 13.97 -24.54
N GLN A 79 16.02 12.75 -24.86
CA GLN A 79 17.33 12.50 -25.45
C GLN A 79 17.40 13.02 -26.89
N PHE A 80 16.36 12.76 -27.69
CA PHE A 80 16.28 13.23 -29.08
C PHE A 80 16.38 14.75 -29.19
N ILE A 81 15.71 15.49 -28.31
CA ILE A 81 15.77 16.96 -28.28
C ILE A 81 16.97 17.52 -27.48
N GLY A 82 17.86 16.66 -26.98
CA GLY A 82 19.11 17.05 -26.33
C GLY A 82 18.98 17.60 -24.90
N ILE A 83 17.84 17.42 -24.21
CA ILE A 83 17.66 17.88 -22.83
C ILE A 83 18.00 16.82 -21.78
N TYR A 84 18.19 15.57 -22.21
CA TYR A 84 18.56 14.43 -21.36
C TYR A 84 19.73 13.66 -21.99
N THR A 85 20.69 13.26 -21.14
CA THR A 85 21.74 12.29 -21.47
C THR A 85 21.89 11.31 -20.30
N PRO A 86 22.29 10.05 -20.53
CA PRO A 86 22.53 9.11 -19.44
C PRO A 86 23.48 9.65 -18.36
N GLU A 87 24.45 10.46 -18.77
CA GLU A 87 25.49 11.07 -17.93
C GLU A 87 25.00 12.33 -17.20
N SER A 88 23.94 13.00 -17.67
CA SER A 88 23.43 14.24 -17.08
C SER A 88 21.91 14.39 -17.17
N TRP A 89 21.30 14.48 -15.99
CA TRP A 89 19.86 14.70 -15.77
C TRP A 89 19.51 16.16 -15.46
N VAL A 90 20.50 17.05 -15.36
CA VAL A 90 20.34 18.40 -14.81
C VAL A 90 19.31 19.22 -15.58
N THR A 91 19.45 19.27 -16.91
CA THR A 91 18.56 20.05 -17.78
C THR A 91 17.13 19.49 -17.80
N PHE A 92 17.00 18.17 -17.91
CA PHE A 92 15.72 17.46 -17.83
C PHE A 92 15.00 17.74 -16.50
N ASN A 93 15.68 17.56 -15.36
CA ASN A 93 15.10 17.77 -14.03
C ASN A 93 14.69 19.23 -13.78
N ARG A 94 15.49 20.19 -14.28
CA ARG A 94 15.15 21.62 -14.22
C ARG A 94 13.86 21.91 -14.98
N LEU A 95 13.72 21.36 -16.19
CA LEU A 95 12.52 21.53 -17.01
C LEU A 95 11.28 20.90 -16.37
N CYS A 96 11.41 19.69 -15.83
CA CYS A 96 10.34 19.02 -15.09
C CYS A 96 9.91 19.82 -13.85
N SER A 97 10.86 20.38 -13.11
CA SER A 97 10.59 21.19 -11.91
C SER A 97 9.86 22.49 -12.24
N ILE A 98 10.24 23.18 -13.31
CA ILE A 98 9.59 24.43 -13.76
C ILE A 98 8.15 24.17 -14.23
N LYS A 99 7.89 23.05 -14.92
CA LYS A 99 6.52 22.71 -15.34
C LYS A 99 5.65 22.21 -14.19
N ALA A 100 6.24 21.58 -13.16
CA ALA A 100 5.50 21.12 -11.99
C ALA A 100 4.96 22.30 -11.14
N SER A 101 5.69 23.41 -11.05
CA SER A 101 5.22 24.63 -10.37
C SER A 101 4.13 25.36 -11.16
N LEU A 102 4.13 25.28 -12.50
CA LEU A 102 3.08 25.86 -13.35
C LEU A 102 1.72 25.13 -13.28
N LYS A 103 1.67 23.88 -12.75
CA LYS A 103 0.41 23.16 -12.51
C LYS A 103 -0.31 23.58 -11.21
N ARG A 104 0.32 24.42 -10.38
CA ARG A 104 -0.22 24.89 -9.09
C ARG A 104 -0.75 26.34 -9.13
N LEU A 105 -0.83 26.95 -10.31
CA LEU A 105 -1.42 28.26 -10.54
C LEU A 105 -2.77 28.12 -11.25
#